data_AF-A0A2E8JAB6-F1
#
_entry.id   AF-A0A2E8JAB6-F1
#
_cell.length_a   1.000
_cell.length_b   1.000
_cell.length_c   1.000
_cell.angle_alpha   90.00
_cell.angle_beta   90.00
_cell.angle_gamma   90.00
#
_symmetry.space_group_name_H-M   'P 1'
#
loop_
_entity.id
_entity.type
_entity.pdbx_description
1 polymer ?
#
loop_
_entity_poly.entity_id
_entity_poly.type
_entity_poly.pdbx_seq_one_letter_code
_entity_poly.pdbx_strand_id
1 'polypeptide(L)'
;MGWAGPLQATDAPIGETSQGIFPTSIDTDNDGIDDEADADDDGDNVADSIDAFPLDSRYSADSDNDGLPDAWETSNGLDPDNGNDATSDLDNDELTALEEFGYGTSANRTDSDFDTLPDSWELDNGRDPAVADYQ
;
A
#
# COMPACT_ATOMS: atom_id res chain seq x y z
N MET A 1 69.10 -2.51 -25.42
CA MET A 1 68.42 -1.21 -25.31
C MET A 1 66.92 -1.53 -25.33
N GLY A 2 66.24 -1.72 -24.18
CA GLY A 2 65.52 -0.70 -23.35
C GLY A 2 64.01 -0.84 -23.61
N TRP A 3 63.14 -1.24 -22.65
CA TRP A 3 62.18 -0.41 -21.83
C TRP A 3 61.43 0.68 -22.64
N ALA A 4 60.12 0.98 -22.54
CA ALA A 4 58.98 0.68 -21.63
C ALA A 4 57.62 0.89 -22.39
N GLY A 5 56.45 0.70 -21.74
CA GLY A 5 55.06 0.89 -22.28
C GLY A 5 54.69 2.34 -22.70
N PRO A 6 53.38 2.71 -22.92
CA PRO A 6 52.24 2.41 -22.04
C PRO A 6 50.88 2.09 -22.73
N LEU A 7 49.88 1.87 -21.86
CA LEU A 7 48.43 1.77 -22.05
C LEU A 7 47.82 3.02 -22.74
N GLN A 8 46.79 2.82 -23.58
CA GLN A 8 45.42 3.38 -23.44
C GLN A 8 44.67 3.28 -24.78
N ALA A 9 43.61 2.47 -24.81
CA ALA A 9 42.47 2.67 -25.70
C ALA A 9 41.24 2.69 -24.81
N THR A 10 40.82 3.91 -24.47
CA THR A 10 39.54 4.20 -23.84
C THR A 10 38.45 4.09 -24.91
N ASP A 11 37.90 2.90 -25.10
CA ASP A 11 36.59 2.77 -25.74
C ASP A 11 35.58 2.42 -24.65
N ALA A 12 35.04 3.47 -24.04
CA ALA A 12 33.89 3.38 -23.16
C ALA A 12 32.71 2.77 -23.96
N PRO A 13 32.02 1.74 -23.45
CA PRO A 13 30.89 1.19 -24.16
C PRO A 13 29.65 2.06 -23.94
N ILE A 14 29.09 2.43 -25.08
CA ILE A 14 27.67 2.66 -25.39
C ILE A 14 26.91 3.77 -24.65
N GLY A 15 26.65 4.86 -25.39
CA GLY A 15 25.41 5.59 -25.23
C GLY A 15 24.27 4.77 -25.84
N GLU A 16 23.32 4.39 -25.00
CA GLU A 16 21.97 4.00 -25.41
C GLU A 16 21.01 5.05 -24.84
N THR A 17 20.05 5.43 -25.67
CA THR A 17 19.17 6.58 -25.55
C THR A 17 17.85 6.18 -24.89
N SER A 18 17.41 6.92 -23.86
CA SER A 18 15.99 7.13 -23.50
C SER A 18 15.05 5.93 -23.70
N GLN A 19 15.20 4.86 -22.92
CA GLN A 19 14.18 3.82 -22.65
C GLN A 19 14.57 3.05 -21.37
N GLY A 20 13.72 3.12 -20.33
CA GLY A 20 13.58 2.11 -19.27
C GLY A 20 14.75 1.89 -18.31
N ILE A 21 14.83 2.72 -17.25
CA ILE A 21 15.27 2.23 -15.94
C ILE A 21 14.10 1.35 -15.49
N PHE A 22 14.15 0.05 -15.77
CA PHE A 22 13.29 -0.86 -15.01
C PHE A 22 13.98 -0.99 -13.66
N PRO A 23 13.34 -0.60 -12.56
CA PRO A 23 13.92 -0.79 -11.24
C PRO A 23 14.19 -2.29 -11.10
N THR A 24 15.43 -2.63 -10.76
CA THR A 24 15.78 -4.03 -10.44
C THR A 24 15.30 -4.40 -9.03
N SER A 25 14.74 -3.42 -8.31
CA SER A 25 14.11 -3.49 -7.00
C SER A 25 12.63 -3.06 -7.11
N ILE A 26 11.92 -3.10 -5.99
CA ILE A 26 10.58 -2.49 -5.89
C ILE A 26 10.70 -0.96 -6.02
N ASP A 27 9.67 -0.34 -6.58
CA ASP A 27 9.56 1.10 -6.89
C ASP A 27 8.06 1.40 -6.79
N THR A 28 7.63 1.79 -5.60
CA THR A 28 6.23 1.80 -5.19
C THR A 28 5.46 2.97 -5.85
N ASP A 29 6.07 4.14 -5.96
CA ASP A 29 5.47 5.32 -6.60
C ASP A 29 5.78 5.47 -8.11
N ASN A 30 6.71 4.67 -8.65
CA ASN A 30 7.17 4.68 -10.04
C ASN A 30 7.83 6.00 -10.48
N ASP A 31 8.51 6.71 -9.58
CA ASP A 31 9.29 7.91 -9.90
C ASP A 31 10.66 7.58 -10.53
N GLY A 32 11.08 6.31 -10.44
CA GLY A 32 12.34 5.79 -10.97
C GLY A 32 13.48 5.68 -9.96
N ILE A 33 13.21 5.89 -8.68
CA ILE A 33 14.04 5.56 -7.51
C ILE A 33 13.50 4.26 -6.89
N ASP A 34 14.38 3.36 -6.44
CA ASP A 34 13.93 2.16 -5.71
C ASP A 34 13.57 2.49 -4.26
N ASP A 35 12.59 1.78 -3.66
CA ASP A 35 12.13 2.01 -2.27
C ASP A 35 13.29 1.97 -1.25
N GLU A 36 14.36 1.20 -1.50
CA GLU A 36 15.51 1.22 -0.59
C GLU A 36 16.36 2.52 -0.64
N ALA A 37 16.20 3.30 -1.71
CA ALA A 37 16.90 4.56 -1.97
C ALA A 37 15.98 5.78 -1.94
N ASP A 38 14.67 5.57 -2.05
CA ASP A 38 13.65 6.60 -1.88
C ASP A 38 13.45 6.91 -0.39
N ALA A 39 12.89 8.08 -0.10
CA ALA A 39 12.56 8.52 1.25
C ALA A 39 11.06 8.82 1.40
N ASP A 40 10.29 8.54 0.35
CA ASP A 40 8.85 8.77 0.17
C ASP A 40 8.33 7.68 -0.79
N ASP A 41 8.43 6.43 -0.35
CA ASP A 41 8.29 5.23 -1.21
C ASP A 41 6.96 5.20 -2.00
N ASP A 42 5.89 5.80 -1.48
CA ASP A 42 4.57 5.86 -2.12
C ASP A 42 4.21 7.22 -2.73
N GLY A 43 5.10 8.21 -2.61
CA GLY A 43 5.00 9.51 -3.27
C GLY A 43 3.83 10.37 -2.78
N ASP A 44 3.35 10.15 -1.55
CA ASP A 44 2.23 10.92 -0.97
C ASP A 44 2.68 12.28 -0.37
N ASN A 45 3.99 12.55 -0.36
CA ASN A 45 4.68 13.70 0.22
C ASN A 45 4.88 13.63 1.74
N VAL A 46 4.79 12.45 2.34
CA VAL A 46 5.13 12.16 3.74
C VAL A 46 6.28 11.17 3.75
N ALA A 47 7.43 11.62 4.27
CA ALA A 47 8.62 10.78 4.26
C ALA A 47 8.45 9.51 5.10
N ASP A 48 8.97 8.35 4.66
CA ASP A 48 8.76 7.04 5.32
C ASP A 48 9.08 7.04 6.82
N SER A 49 10.03 7.88 7.24
CA SER A 49 10.42 8.04 8.64
C SER A 49 9.31 8.55 9.57
N ILE A 50 8.27 9.16 9.02
CA ILE A 50 7.12 9.70 9.74
C ILE A 50 5.78 9.20 9.18
N ASP A 51 5.82 8.34 8.16
CA ASP A 51 4.65 7.72 7.57
C ASP A 51 4.32 6.39 8.28
N ALA A 52 3.05 6.20 8.67
CA ALA A 52 2.58 4.95 9.25
C ALA A 52 2.36 3.83 8.20
N PHE A 53 2.08 4.21 6.96
CA PHE A 53 1.81 3.34 5.80
C PHE A 53 2.66 3.74 4.58
N PRO A 54 4.01 3.67 4.66
CA PRO A 54 4.94 4.22 3.65
C PRO A 54 4.83 3.62 2.25
N LEU A 55 4.00 2.59 2.03
CA LEU A 55 3.83 1.93 0.73
C LEU A 55 2.42 2.11 0.17
N ASP A 56 1.60 2.96 0.78
CA ASP A 56 0.21 3.16 0.40
C ASP A 56 -0.16 4.65 0.47
N SER A 57 -0.04 5.29 -0.69
CA SER A 57 -0.22 6.74 -0.85
C SER A 57 -1.60 7.30 -0.49
N ARG A 58 -2.52 6.44 -0.04
CA ARG A 58 -3.86 6.81 0.46
C ARG A 58 -3.82 7.18 1.93
N TYR A 59 -2.80 6.74 2.67
CA TYR A 59 -2.76 6.75 4.12
C TYR A 59 -1.37 7.12 4.62
N SER A 60 -1.30 8.01 5.62
CA SER A 60 -0.02 8.44 6.16
C SER A 60 0.04 8.45 7.69
N ALA A 61 -1.10 8.19 8.36
CA ALA A 61 -1.28 8.39 9.80
C ALA A 61 -2.11 7.26 10.43
N ASP A 62 -1.65 6.83 11.61
CA ASP A 62 -2.27 5.88 12.54
C ASP A 62 -2.03 6.42 13.96
N SER A 63 -2.97 7.22 14.46
CA SER A 63 -2.82 8.05 15.65
C SER A 63 -2.76 7.23 16.94
N ASP A 64 -3.44 6.10 17.00
CA ASP A 64 -3.48 5.21 18.17
C ASP A 64 -2.65 3.92 18.03
N ASN A 65 -2.07 3.69 16.85
CA ASN A 65 -1.18 2.58 16.51
C ASN A 65 -1.86 1.21 16.58
N ASP A 66 -3.12 1.12 16.16
CA ASP A 66 -3.86 -0.14 16.09
C ASP A 66 -3.79 -0.84 14.71
N GLY A 67 -3.18 -0.17 13.72
CA GLY A 67 -3.00 -0.67 12.36
C GLY A 67 -4.08 -0.22 11.38
N LEU A 68 -5.06 0.57 11.81
CA LEU A 68 -6.01 1.25 10.95
C LEU A 68 -5.56 2.67 10.62
N PRO A 69 -5.70 3.12 9.35
CA PRO A 69 -5.43 4.52 9.04
C PRO A 69 -6.49 5.47 9.59
N ASP A 70 -6.08 6.62 10.15
CA ASP A 70 -6.99 7.66 10.67
C ASP A 70 -8.09 8.06 9.66
N ALA A 71 -7.70 8.13 8.39
CA ALA A 71 -8.59 8.50 7.29
C ALA A 71 -9.61 7.40 6.97
N TRP A 72 -9.21 6.12 7.08
CA TRP A 72 -10.10 4.98 6.90
C TRP A 72 -11.07 4.87 8.07
N GLU A 73 -10.59 5.01 9.31
CA GLU A 73 -11.42 4.99 10.52
C GLU A 73 -12.50 6.07 10.48
N THR A 74 -12.12 7.30 10.14
CA THR A 74 -13.06 8.42 10.00
C THR A 74 -14.16 8.13 8.96
N SER A 75 -13.82 7.47 7.85
CA SER A 75 -14.78 7.08 6.81
C SER A 75 -15.72 5.95 7.28
N ASN A 76 -15.21 5.06 8.12
CA ASN A 76 -15.96 3.92 8.66
C ASN A 76 -16.67 4.22 9.97
N GLY A 77 -16.49 5.40 10.55
CA GLY A 77 -17.18 5.83 11.76
C GLY A 77 -16.55 5.32 13.06
N LEU A 78 -15.28 4.94 13.00
CA LEU A 78 -14.41 4.62 14.13
C LEU A 78 -13.76 5.90 14.68
N ASP A 79 -13.07 5.80 15.81
CA ASP A 79 -12.40 6.92 16.48
C ASP A 79 -10.87 6.78 16.36
N PRO A 80 -10.19 7.63 15.54
CA PRO A 80 -8.73 7.53 15.30
C PRO A 80 -7.81 7.64 16.52
N ASP A 81 -8.36 8.01 17.68
CA ASP A 81 -7.63 8.09 18.93
C ASP A 81 -7.94 6.88 19.87
N ASN A 82 -8.66 5.87 19.39
CA ASN A 82 -9.16 4.74 20.17
C ASN A 82 -8.84 3.35 19.56
N GLY A 83 -7.60 2.90 19.79
CA GLY A 83 -7.11 1.65 19.21
C GLY A 83 -7.75 0.34 19.70
N ASN A 84 -8.82 0.42 20.50
CA ASN A 84 -9.61 -0.76 20.85
C ASN A 84 -10.73 -1.01 19.83
N ASP A 85 -11.13 -0.02 19.03
CA ASP A 85 -12.21 -0.17 18.06
C ASP A 85 -11.78 -0.80 16.73
N ALA A 86 -10.48 -0.99 16.47
CA ALA A 86 -9.99 -1.96 15.48
C ALA A 86 -10.59 -3.37 15.64
N THR A 87 -10.94 -3.77 16.86
CA THR A 87 -11.57 -5.08 17.14
C THR A 87 -13.09 -5.01 17.26
N SER A 88 -13.69 -3.85 16.96
CA SER A 88 -15.13 -3.68 16.96
C SER A 88 -15.74 -4.23 15.68
N ASP A 89 -17.00 -4.67 15.79
CA ASP A 89 -17.85 -5.12 14.69
C ASP A 89 -19.04 -4.14 14.68
N LEU A 90 -18.89 -3.05 13.94
CA LEU A 90 -19.77 -1.88 14.04
C LEU A 90 -21.10 -2.09 13.29
N ASP A 91 -21.09 -2.87 12.21
CA ASP A 91 -22.29 -3.23 11.45
C ASP A 91 -22.92 -4.58 11.85
N ASN A 92 -22.26 -5.37 12.69
CA ASN A 92 -22.68 -6.67 13.21
C ASN A 92 -22.75 -7.76 12.13
N ASP A 93 -21.79 -7.78 11.21
CA ASP A 93 -21.67 -8.81 10.18
C ASP A 93 -20.72 -9.97 10.54
N GLU A 94 -20.13 -9.95 11.74
CA GLU A 94 -19.13 -10.90 12.26
C GLU A 94 -17.68 -10.65 11.80
N LEU A 95 -17.37 -9.53 11.14
CA LEU A 95 -16.01 -9.08 10.88
C LEU A 95 -15.60 -7.94 11.83
N THR A 96 -14.33 -7.94 12.23
CA THR A 96 -13.76 -6.78 12.93
C THR A 96 -13.30 -5.72 11.95
N ALA A 97 -13.30 -4.45 12.38
CA ALA A 97 -12.79 -3.34 11.57
C ALA A 97 -11.39 -3.59 10.99
N LEU A 98 -10.49 -4.21 11.76
CA LEU A 98 -9.15 -4.57 11.28
C LEU A 98 -9.18 -5.65 10.18
N GLU A 99 -10.08 -6.63 10.29
CA GLU A 99 -10.28 -7.63 9.23
C GLU A 99 -10.85 -6.99 7.97
N GLU A 100 -11.83 -6.11 8.11
CA GLU A 100 -12.47 -5.42 7.00
C GLU A 100 -11.53 -4.50 6.25
N PHE A 101 -10.67 -3.75 6.96
CA PHE A 101 -9.59 -2.98 6.32
C PHE A 101 -8.69 -3.89 5.47
N GLY A 102 -8.36 -5.08 5.99
CA GLY A 102 -7.57 -6.08 5.27
C GLY A 102 -8.26 -6.68 4.05
N TYR A 103 -9.59 -6.75 4.04
CA TYR A 103 -10.39 -7.24 2.91
C TYR A 103 -10.85 -6.13 1.96
N GLY A 104 -10.61 -4.85 2.31
CA GLY A 104 -11.07 -3.71 1.52
C GLY A 104 -12.58 -3.46 1.64
N THR A 105 -13.20 -3.96 2.71
CA THR A 105 -14.63 -3.76 3.03
C THR A 105 -14.82 -2.58 3.98
N SER A 106 -16.08 -2.28 4.29
CA SER A 106 -16.49 -1.08 5.04
C SER A 106 -17.00 -1.45 6.42
N ALA A 107 -16.31 -1.01 7.49
CA ALA A 107 -16.65 -1.36 8.87
C ALA A 107 -18.04 -0.96 9.37
N ASN A 108 -18.76 -0.17 8.60
CA ASN A 108 -20.11 0.27 8.93
C ASN A 108 -21.17 -0.23 7.94
N ARG A 109 -20.86 -1.22 7.11
CA ARG A 109 -21.77 -1.75 6.10
C ARG A 109 -21.56 -3.25 5.90
N THR A 110 -22.54 -4.00 6.39
CA THR A 110 -22.66 -5.46 6.22
C THR A 110 -22.51 -5.99 4.79
N ASP A 111 -22.73 -5.15 3.78
CA ASP A 111 -22.64 -5.46 2.34
C ASP A 111 -21.93 -4.25 1.72
N SER A 112 -20.65 -4.38 1.43
CA SER A 112 -19.75 -3.29 1.03
C SER A 112 -19.90 -2.87 -0.42
N ASP A 113 -20.23 -3.80 -1.31
CA ASP A 113 -20.36 -3.58 -2.75
C ASP A 113 -21.81 -3.35 -3.23
N PHE A 114 -22.78 -3.48 -2.32
CA PHE A 114 -24.22 -3.32 -2.52
C PHE A 114 -24.86 -4.37 -3.45
N ASP A 115 -24.33 -5.58 -3.49
CA ASP A 115 -24.84 -6.65 -4.36
C ASP A 115 -25.88 -7.57 -3.69
N THR A 116 -26.22 -7.29 -2.41
CA THR A 116 -27.13 -8.02 -1.52
C THR A 116 -26.54 -9.21 -0.75
N LEU A 117 -25.26 -9.50 -0.92
CA LEU A 117 -24.54 -10.51 -0.15
C LEU A 117 -23.74 -9.81 0.97
N PRO A 118 -23.77 -10.35 2.20
CA PRO A 118 -22.92 -9.80 3.25
C PRO A 118 -21.44 -10.12 3.08
N ASP A 119 -20.56 -9.21 3.48
CA ASP A 119 -19.11 -9.34 3.34
C ASP A 119 -18.60 -10.63 4.02
N SER A 120 -19.04 -10.89 5.25
CA SER A 120 -18.73 -12.13 5.96
C SER A 120 -19.21 -13.40 5.25
N TRP A 121 -20.39 -13.36 4.62
CA TRP A 121 -20.91 -14.50 3.85
C TRP A 121 -20.06 -14.76 2.61
N GLU A 122 -19.60 -13.71 1.94
CA GLU A 122 -18.77 -13.82 0.75
C GLU A 122 -17.42 -14.43 1.06
N LEU A 123 -16.76 -13.98 2.14
CA LEU A 123 -15.50 -14.57 2.61
C LEU A 123 -15.66 -16.06 2.93
N ASP A 124 -16.73 -16.45 3.63
CA ASP A 124 -17.03 -17.85 3.94
C ASP A 124 -17.27 -18.72 2.70
N ASN A 125 -17.68 -18.11 1.58
CA ASN A 125 -17.92 -18.78 0.30
C ASN A 125 -16.78 -18.58 -0.71
N GLY A 126 -15.68 -17.94 -0.32
CA GLY A 126 -14.51 -17.70 -1.17
C GLY A 126 -14.78 -16.70 -2.31
N ARG A 127 -15.63 -15.71 -2.05
CA ARG A 127 -15.95 -14.59 -2.94
C ARG A 127 -15.18 -13.33 -2.50
N ASP A 128 -15.20 -12.32 -3.37
CA ASP A 128 -14.53 -11.04 -3.12
C ASP A 128 -15.58 -10.03 -2.63
N PRO A 129 -15.61 -9.72 -1.32
CA PRO A 129 -16.67 -8.88 -0.73
C PRO A 129 -16.63 -7.40 -1.17
N ALA A 130 -15.59 -7.00 -1.88
CA ALA A 130 -15.49 -5.65 -2.43
C ALA A 130 -15.99 -5.57 -3.89
N VAL A 131 -16.46 -6.67 -4.47
CA VAL A 131 -16.75 -6.77 -5.91
C VAL A 131 -18.08 -7.48 -6.20
N ALA A 132 -19.04 -6.70 -6.70
CA ALA A 132 -20.40 -7.18 -6.96
C ALA A 132 -20.44 -8.46 -7.81
N ASP A 133 -20.98 -9.51 -7.20
CA ASP A 133 -21.20 -10.82 -7.80
C ASP A 133 -22.54 -10.82 -8.56
N TYR A 134 -22.48 -10.61 -9.87
CA TYR A 134 -23.66 -10.72 -10.74
C TYR A 134 -24.33 -12.11 -10.62
N GLN A 135 -25.56 -12.14 -10.12
CA GLN A 135 -26.47 -13.31 -10.13
C GLN A 135 -26.86 -13.76 -11.54
#